data_AF-A0A3N5HXS7-F1
#
_entry.id   AF-A0A3N5HXS7-F1
#
_cell.length_a   1.000
_cell.length_b   1.000
_cell.length_c   1.000
_cell.angle_alpha   90.00
_cell.angle_beta   90.00
_cell.angle_gamma   90.00
#
_symmetry.space_group_name_H-M   'P 1'
#
loop_
_entity.id
_entity.type
_entity.pdbx_description
1 polymer ?
#
loop_
_entity_poly.entity_id
_entity_poly.type
_entity_poly.pdbx_seq_one_letter_code
_entity_poly.pdbx_strand_id
1 'polypeptide(L)'
;MKIVPRAADSLGVRSMATYVEAGATGVLIDPGATLASMRYGLPPSSEEWEALKRANDRISAYATRARYVFVSHYHEDHFRSDPVTYAGRVVLAKDPRRMVSGAQARRAQALWGALQGQAHVQPADGVLLHALDVELKVSPPLPHGGEGTPLGHVVALSVVDHREPERFVFASDVQGPLSPVATAWLIQARPTTLYLSGPPSYVERELGTAVIDRAIDNLRRILDATGCRVIMDHHAVRDHRFATRFARLWETGRVATAATHLGLAAQPLEARRDRLWAAVRKPPAKAAPPRFVPRETRRAAKGGRAS
;
A
#
# COMPACT_ATOMS: atom_id res chain seq x y z
N MET A 1 11.25 4.12 -15.68
CA MET A 1 11.41 3.71 -14.28
C MET A 1 10.40 2.61 -13.98
N LYS A 2 10.69 1.69 -13.05
CA LYS A 2 9.77 0.59 -12.71
C LYS A 2 9.26 0.72 -11.28
N ILE A 3 7.96 0.99 -11.12
CA ILE A 3 7.29 1.16 -9.83
C ILE A 3 6.52 -0.11 -9.49
N VAL A 4 6.92 -0.79 -8.41
CA VAL A 4 6.45 -2.14 -8.11
C VAL A 4 5.99 -2.26 -6.65
N PRO A 5 4.71 -1.99 -6.35
CA PRO A 5 4.14 -2.26 -5.02
C PRO A 5 4.34 -3.74 -4.64
N ARG A 6 4.91 -4.02 -3.47
CA ARG A 6 5.20 -5.38 -2.96
C ARG A 6 4.23 -5.80 -1.88
N ALA A 7 3.70 -4.85 -1.13
CA ALA A 7 2.59 -5.05 -0.22
C ALA A 7 1.73 -3.78 -0.17
N ALA A 8 0.43 -3.97 -0.04
CA ALA A 8 -0.57 -2.91 0.00
C ALA A 8 -1.88 -3.45 0.58
N ASP A 9 -2.75 -2.57 1.08
CA ASP A 9 -4.07 -2.97 1.57
C ASP A 9 -4.89 -3.63 0.47
N SER A 10 -4.80 -3.15 -0.78
CA SER A 10 -5.41 -3.82 -1.94
C SER A 10 -4.75 -5.16 -2.32
N LEU A 11 -3.59 -5.49 -1.75
CA LEU A 11 -2.93 -6.80 -1.87
C LEU A 11 -3.17 -7.69 -0.63
N GLY A 12 -4.00 -7.23 0.31
CA GLY A 12 -4.51 -8.04 1.42
C GLY A 12 -3.94 -7.72 2.80
N VAL A 13 -3.01 -6.76 2.94
CA VAL A 13 -2.37 -6.44 4.23
C VAL A 13 -2.13 -4.94 4.39
N ARG A 14 -2.12 -4.43 5.62
CA ARG A 14 -1.78 -3.03 5.86
C ARG A 14 -0.34 -2.77 5.47
N SER A 15 -0.12 -2.02 4.41
CA SER A 15 1.23 -1.71 3.91
C SER A 15 1.17 -0.66 2.80
N MET A 16 2.33 -0.07 2.50
CA MET A 16 2.59 0.65 1.26
C MET A 16 3.95 0.28 0.65
N ALA A 17 4.49 -0.89 1.04
CA ALA A 17 5.84 -1.31 0.66
C ALA A 17 6.00 -1.36 -0.86
N THR A 18 6.93 -0.58 -1.40
CA THR A 18 7.11 -0.40 -2.83
C THR A 18 8.56 -0.49 -3.21
N TYR A 19 8.88 -1.26 -4.25
CA TYR A 19 10.20 -1.24 -4.85
C TYR A 19 10.18 -0.37 -6.11
N VAL A 20 11.14 0.54 -6.22
CA VAL A 20 11.34 1.39 -7.39
C VAL A 20 12.70 1.09 -7.98
N GLU A 21 12.73 0.78 -9.28
CA GLU A 21 13.95 0.64 -10.07
C GLU A 21 14.07 1.88 -10.97
N ALA A 22 15.06 2.72 -10.70
CA ALA A 22 15.42 3.90 -11.48
C ALA A 22 16.86 3.69 -11.98
N GLY A 23 17.02 3.33 -13.25
CA GLY A 23 18.28 2.81 -13.78
C GLY A 23 18.86 1.65 -12.99
N ALA A 24 20.13 1.78 -12.60
CA ALA A 24 20.81 0.78 -11.77
C ALA A 24 20.49 0.94 -10.27
N THR A 25 19.68 1.93 -9.89
CA THR A 25 19.38 2.24 -8.49
C THR A 25 18.04 1.63 -8.08
N GLY A 26 18.11 0.64 -7.20
CA GLY A 26 16.95 0.10 -6.50
C GLY A 26 16.65 0.87 -5.21
N VAL A 27 15.40 1.28 -5.02
CA VAL A 27 14.90 1.93 -3.80
C VAL A 27 13.75 1.10 -3.23
N LEU A 28 13.89 0.60 -2.00
CA LEU A 28 12.80 -0.02 -1.26
C LEU A 28 12.17 1.02 -0.33
N ILE A 29 10.88 1.27 -0.51
CA ILE A 29 10.13 2.33 0.17
C ILE A 29 9.16 1.67 1.13
N ASP A 30 9.15 2.15 2.37
CA ASP A 30 8.26 1.75 3.46
C ASP A 30 8.07 0.24 3.60
N PRO A 31 9.13 -0.54 3.92
CA PRO A 31 9.11 -2.00 3.87
C PRO A 31 8.30 -2.67 5.00
N GLY A 32 7.34 -1.97 5.63
CA GLY A 32 6.48 -2.53 6.66
C GLY A 32 5.27 -3.28 6.11
N ALA A 33 4.72 -4.19 6.90
CA ALA A 33 3.44 -4.84 6.64
C ALA A 33 2.84 -5.34 7.95
N THR A 34 1.55 -5.07 8.18
CA THR A 34 0.83 -5.52 9.39
C THR A 34 -0.60 -5.95 9.08
N LEU A 35 -1.29 -6.45 10.10
CA LEU A 35 -2.71 -6.74 10.09
C LEU A 35 -3.39 -5.95 11.21
N ALA A 36 -4.61 -5.46 10.97
CA ALA A 36 -5.42 -4.92 12.06
C ALA A 36 -5.68 -6.00 13.10
N SER A 37 -5.29 -5.78 14.36
CA SER A 37 -5.58 -6.71 15.45
C SER A 37 -7.07 -7.04 15.54
N MET A 38 -7.94 -6.05 15.30
CA MET A 38 -9.39 -6.21 15.25
C MET A 38 -10.00 -5.33 14.15
N ARG A 39 -10.99 -5.86 13.43
CA ARG A 39 -11.84 -5.12 12.48
C ARG A 39 -13.23 -5.75 12.48
N TYR A 40 -14.28 -4.94 12.59
CA TYR A 40 -15.67 -5.39 12.78
C TYR A 40 -15.85 -6.36 13.97
N GLY A 41 -15.05 -6.17 15.03
CA GLY A 41 -15.05 -7.07 16.19
C GLY A 41 -14.44 -8.45 15.92
N LEU A 42 -13.69 -8.63 14.82
CA LEU A 42 -13.10 -9.90 14.40
C LEU A 42 -11.56 -9.82 14.29
N PRO A 43 -10.84 -10.86 14.74
CA PRO A 43 -9.39 -10.96 14.56
C PRO A 43 -9.03 -11.27 13.10
N PRO A 44 -7.76 -11.11 12.69
CA PRO A 44 -7.33 -11.48 11.35
C PRO A 44 -7.68 -12.92 11.00
N SER A 45 -8.19 -13.11 9.78
CA SER A 45 -8.47 -14.41 9.17
C SER A 45 -7.19 -15.15 8.76
N SER A 46 -7.31 -16.45 8.47
CA SER A 46 -6.23 -17.26 7.88
C SER A 46 -5.66 -16.65 6.60
N GLU A 47 -6.54 -16.13 5.74
CA GLU A 47 -6.20 -15.53 4.45
C GLU A 47 -5.36 -14.26 4.62
N GLU A 48 -5.66 -13.47 5.66
CA GLU A 48 -4.88 -12.29 6.04
C GLU A 48 -3.49 -12.67 6.55
N TRP A 49 -3.38 -13.71 7.39
CA TRP A 49 -2.09 -14.23 7.86
C TRP A 49 -1.22 -14.75 6.71
N GLU A 50 -1.83 -15.50 5.80
CA GLU A 50 -1.15 -16.00 4.61
C GLU A 50 -0.72 -14.86 3.65
N ALA A 51 -1.55 -13.82 3.52
CA ALA A 51 -1.19 -12.62 2.77
C ALA A 51 -0.02 -11.87 3.41
N LEU A 52 0.03 -11.79 4.75
CA LEU A 52 1.12 -11.18 5.50
C LEU A 52 2.42 -11.94 5.33
N LYS A 53 2.39 -13.27 5.42
CA LYS A 53 3.56 -14.10 5.14
C LYS A 53 4.11 -13.83 3.73
N ARG A 54 3.25 -13.89 2.70
CA ARG A 54 3.65 -13.59 1.31
C ARG A 54 4.13 -12.15 1.10
N ALA A 55 3.57 -11.18 1.83
CA ALA A 55 4.04 -9.80 1.81
C ALA A 55 5.47 -9.70 2.36
N ASN A 56 5.74 -10.28 3.53
CA ASN A 56 7.05 -10.28 4.15
C ASN A 56 8.10 -11.03 3.32
N ASP A 57 7.74 -12.15 2.69
CA ASP A 57 8.62 -12.89 1.77
C ASP A 57 9.02 -12.01 0.58
N ARG A 58 8.04 -11.32 -0.04
CA ARG A 58 8.29 -10.38 -1.15
C ARG A 58 9.16 -9.20 -0.72
N ILE A 59 8.85 -8.56 0.41
CA ILE A 59 9.62 -7.41 0.92
C ILE A 59 11.07 -7.83 1.16
N SER A 60 11.30 -8.94 1.85
CA SER A 60 12.65 -9.46 2.14
C SER A 60 13.44 -9.74 0.85
N ALA A 61 12.81 -10.34 -0.15
CA ALA A 61 13.45 -10.60 -1.43
C ALA A 61 13.92 -9.31 -2.12
N TYR A 62 13.10 -8.25 -2.11
CA TYR A 62 13.46 -6.97 -2.73
C TYR A 62 14.41 -6.11 -1.89
N ALA A 63 14.45 -6.29 -0.57
CA ALA A 63 15.45 -5.65 0.29
C ALA A 63 16.88 -6.00 -0.13
N THR A 64 17.11 -7.26 -0.56
CA THR A 64 18.43 -7.68 -1.06
C THR A 64 18.87 -6.94 -2.34
N ARG A 65 17.90 -6.43 -3.11
CA ARG A 65 18.11 -5.72 -4.40
C ARG A 65 18.14 -4.21 -4.27
N ALA A 66 17.86 -3.66 -3.09
CA ALA A 66 17.73 -2.22 -2.88
C ALA A 66 19.05 -1.61 -2.45
N ARG A 67 19.51 -0.54 -3.10
CA ARG A 67 20.65 0.25 -2.60
C ARG A 67 20.20 1.18 -1.47
N TYR A 68 19.04 1.80 -1.67
CA TYR A 68 18.43 2.71 -0.71
C TYR A 68 17.19 2.08 -0.10
N VAL A 69 16.99 2.29 1.20
CA VAL A 69 15.72 2.01 1.87
C VAL A 69 15.17 3.32 2.41
N PHE A 70 13.90 3.62 2.13
CA PHE A 70 13.23 4.82 2.60
C PHE A 70 12.15 4.46 3.63
N VAL A 71 12.09 5.22 4.72
CA VAL A 71 11.06 5.09 5.76
C VAL A 71 10.41 6.46 5.99
N SER A 72 9.16 6.59 5.55
CA SER A 72 8.39 7.84 5.55
C SER A 72 7.97 8.32 6.94
N HIS A 73 7.66 7.38 7.84
CA HIS A 73 7.29 7.61 9.24
C HIS A 73 7.26 6.28 10.01
N TYR A 74 6.85 6.31 11.29
CA TYR A 74 7.05 5.22 12.24
C TYR A 74 5.76 4.49 12.64
N HIS A 75 4.81 4.33 11.71
CA HIS A 75 3.76 3.32 11.84
C HIS A 75 4.29 1.94 11.42
N GLU A 76 3.82 0.88 12.09
CA GLU A 76 4.40 -0.47 11.96
C GLU A 76 4.19 -1.09 10.57
N ASP A 77 3.21 -0.62 9.82
CA ASP A 77 2.97 -0.96 8.42
C ASP A 77 3.86 -0.22 7.42
N HIS A 78 4.77 0.64 7.88
CA HIS A 78 5.72 1.40 7.05
C HIS A 78 7.20 1.06 7.29
N PHE A 79 7.54 0.33 8.34
CA PHE A 79 8.91 -0.12 8.58
C PHE A 79 8.95 -1.52 9.20
N ARG A 80 10.12 -2.15 9.24
CA ARG A 80 10.35 -3.42 9.93
C ARG A 80 11.26 -3.18 11.13
N SER A 81 10.93 -3.80 12.26
CA SER A 81 11.79 -3.80 13.44
C SER A 81 13.06 -4.62 13.23
N ASP A 82 13.02 -5.61 12.34
CA ASP A 82 14.16 -6.48 12.02
C ASP A 82 15.21 -5.74 11.17
N PRO A 83 16.41 -5.49 11.72
CA PRO A 83 17.46 -4.73 11.03
C PRO A 83 18.03 -5.46 9.81
N VAL A 84 17.82 -6.78 9.66
CA VAL A 84 18.27 -7.56 8.50
C VAL A 84 17.74 -6.99 7.18
N THR A 85 16.54 -6.41 7.20
CA THR A 85 15.94 -5.76 6.02
C THR A 85 16.78 -4.58 5.50
N TYR A 86 17.56 -3.95 6.38
CA TYR A 86 18.29 -2.72 6.13
C TYR A 86 19.80 -2.94 6.03
N ALA A 87 20.29 -4.14 6.38
CA ALA A 87 21.70 -4.43 6.51
C ALA A 87 22.51 -4.07 5.25
N GLY A 88 23.57 -3.29 5.44
CA GLY A 88 24.47 -2.81 4.38
C GLY A 88 23.87 -1.76 3.44
N ARG A 89 22.66 -1.23 3.71
CA ARG A 89 21.98 -0.27 2.82
C ARG A 89 22.11 1.16 3.32
N VAL A 90 21.86 2.11 2.42
CA VAL A 90 21.67 3.52 2.79
C VAL A 90 20.21 3.72 3.16
N VAL A 91 19.94 3.99 4.44
CA VAL A 91 18.59 4.15 4.96
C VAL A 91 18.27 5.64 5.13
N LEU A 92 17.29 6.11 4.38
CA LEU A 92 16.71 7.45 4.51
C LEU A 92 15.46 7.32 5.38
N ALA A 93 15.55 7.70 6.64
CA ALA A 93 14.41 7.63 7.56
C ALA A 93 14.01 9.02 8.03
N LYS A 94 12.69 9.26 8.17
CA LYS A 94 12.11 10.45 8.81
C LYS A 94 12.92 10.87 10.04
N ASP A 95 13.37 12.12 10.16
CA ASP A 95 14.21 12.52 11.30
C ASP A 95 13.45 12.29 12.62
N PRO A 96 13.96 11.43 13.54
CA PRO A 96 13.31 11.11 14.80
C PRO A 96 13.22 12.31 15.76
N ARG A 97 13.98 13.39 15.50
CA ARG A 97 14.03 14.59 16.33
C ARG A 97 13.11 15.71 15.82
N ARG A 98 12.52 15.56 14.63
CA ARG A 98 11.72 16.62 13.98
C ARG A 98 10.27 16.19 13.84
N MET A 99 9.37 16.79 14.63
CA MET A 99 7.91 16.59 14.49
C MET A 99 7.46 15.11 14.61
N VAL A 100 8.17 14.34 15.43
CA VAL A 100 7.83 12.95 15.80
C VAL A 100 7.59 12.91 17.30
N SER A 101 6.48 12.32 17.75
CA SER A 101 6.10 12.28 19.18
C SER A 101 5.44 10.96 19.57
N GLY A 102 5.25 10.76 20.87
CA GLY A 102 4.50 9.63 21.43
C GLY A 102 5.04 8.26 21.02
N ALA A 103 4.15 7.37 20.56
CA ALA A 103 4.51 6.02 20.14
C ALA A 103 5.42 5.99 18.91
N GLN A 104 5.32 6.98 18.01
CA GLN A 104 6.22 7.08 16.86
C GLN A 104 7.65 7.41 17.31
N ALA A 105 7.83 8.29 18.30
CA ALA A 105 9.17 8.62 18.81
C ALA A 105 9.87 7.41 19.44
N ARG A 106 9.14 6.60 20.21
CA ARG A 106 9.67 5.34 20.78
C ARG A 106 10.08 4.35 19.69
N ARG A 107 9.22 4.17 18.67
CA ARG A 107 9.51 3.29 17.52
C ARG A 107 10.70 3.79 16.70
N ALA A 108 10.81 5.10 16.52
CA ALA A 108 11.94 5.72 15.85
C ALA A 108 13.24 5.47 16.61
N GLN A 109 13.27 5.72 17.91
CA GLN A 109 14.45 5.46 18.74
C GLN A 109 14.88 3.99 18.67
N ALA A 110 13.91 3.07 18.78
CA ALA A 110 14.17 1.63 18.68
C ALA A 110 14.76 1.24 17.32
N LEU A 111 14.16 1.70 16.21
CA LEU A 111 14.65 1.42 14.87
C LEU A 111 16.05 1.97 14.66
N TRP A 112 16.26 3.25 14.95
CA TRP A 112 17.57 3.90 14.75
C TRP A 112 18.66 3.22 15.58
N GLY A 113 18.37 2.85 16.83
CA GLY A 113 19.27 2.08 17.69
C GLY A 113 19.59 0.72 17.11
N ALA A 114 18.57 -0.03 16.65
CA ALA A 114 18.76 -1.34 16.04
C ALA A 114 19.61 -1.30 14.75
N LEU A 115 19.54 -0.21 14.00
CA LEU A 115 20.27 -0.05 12.75
C LEU A 115 21.72 0.44 12.92
N GLN A 116 22.12 0.90 14.12
CA GLN A 116 23.50 1.33 14.36
C GLN A 116 24.47 0.17 14.11
N GLY A 117 25.49 0.42 13.28
CA GLY A 117 26.48 -0.59 12.90
C GLY A 117 25.98 -1.64 11.91
N GLN A 118 24.68 -1.67 11.58
CA GLN A 118 24.10 -2.62 10.61
C GLN A 118 23.81 -1.96 9.25
N ALA A 119 23.47 -0.68 9.25
CA ALA A 119 23.14 0.08 8.04
C ALA A 119 23.68 1.51 8.12
N HIS A 120 23.80 2.18 6.96
CA HIS A 120 24.11 3.61 6.91
C HIS A 120 22.81 4.41 7.00
N VAL A 121 22.38 4.73 8.22
CA VAL A 121 21.14 5.49 8.46
C VAL A 121 21.41 6.98 8.49
N GLN A 122 20.56 7.76 7.80
CA GLN A 122 20.61 9.22 7.87
C GLN A 122 19.19 9.84 7.89
N PRO A 123 19.05 11.06 8.47
CA PRO A 123 17.76 11.75 8.51
C PRO A 123 17.32 12.14 7.10
N ALA A 124 16.04 11.94 6.77
CA ALA A 124 15.52 12.15 5.42
C ALA A 124 14.87 13.53 5.20
N ASP A 125 14.39 14.20 6.25
CA ASP A 125 13.59 15.42 6.14
C ASP A 125 14.25 16.53 5.30
N GLY A 126 13.72 16.81 4.11
CA GLY A 126 14.23 17.85 3.21
C GLY A 126 15.53 17.49 2.48
N VAL A 127 15.97 16.23 2.55
CA VAL A 127 17.20 15.78 1.90
C VAL A 127 17.05 15.73 0.38
N LEU A 128 18.12 16.11 -0.32
CA LEU A 128 18.33 15.91 -1.74
C LEU A 128 19.59 15.07 -1.94
N LEU A 129 19.46 13.91 -2.59
CA LEU A 129 20.60 13.06 -2.95
C LEU A 129 20.65 12.89 -4.47
N HIS A 130 21.84 13.06 -5.02
CA HIS A 130 22.14 12.74 -6.41
C HIS A 130 22.94 11.46 -6.47
N ALA A 131 22.43 10.46 -7.19
CA ALA A 131 23.08 9.19 -7.45
C ALA A 131 23.18 8.99 -8.97
N LEU A 132 24.33 9.37 -9.57
CA LEU A 132 24.54 9.39 -11.03
C LEU A 132 23.35 10.02 -11.78
N ASP A 133 22.48 9.19 -12.37
CA ASP A 133 21.31 9.61 -13.16
C ASP A 133 20.00 9.64 -12.36
N VAL A 134 20.04 9.42 -11.05
CA VAL A 134 18.86 9.36 -10.18
C VAL A 134 18.92 10.45 -9.11
N GLU A 135 17.84 11.21 -8.98
CA GLU A 135 17.63 12.14 -7.90
C GLU A 135 16.61 11.57 -6.91
N LEU A 136 16.98 11.55 -5.62
CA LEU A 136 16.09 11.26 -4.50
C LEU A 136 15.87 12.55 -3.72
N LYS A 137 14.68 13.12 -3.82
CA LYS A 137 14.30 14.35 -3.11
C LYS A 137 13.20 14.05 -2.10
N VAL A 138 13.47 14.34 -0.83
CA VAL A 138 12.54 14.12 0.27
C VAL A 138 11.89 15.44 0.66
N SER A 139 10.60 15.41 0.96
CA SER A 139 9.86 16.59 1.43
C SER A 139 10.35 17.06 2.80
N PRO A 140 10.10 18.32 3.18
CA PRO A 140 9.94 18.67 4.60
C PRO A 140 8.84 17.80 5.25
N PRO A 141 8.73 17.75 6.59
CA PRO A 141 7.61 17.10 7.25
C PRO A 141 6.26 17.62 6.71
N LEU A 142 5.42 16.69 6.25
CA LEU A 142 4.06 16.94 5.80
C LEU A 142 3.08 16.37 6.83
N PRO A 143 1.89 16.99 7.03
CA PRO A 143 0.88 16.43 7.92
C PRO A 143 0.49 15.00 7.54
N HIS A 144 0.46 14.10 8.53
CA HIS A 144 -0.10 12.74 8.40
C HIS A 144 -1.63 12.85 8.39
N GLY A 145 -2.18 13.29 7.26
CA GLY A 145 -3.58 13.67 7.11
C GLY A 145 -3.86 15.11 7.49
N GLY A 146 -4.74 15.31 8.48
CA GLY A 146 -5.14 16.64 8.93
C GLY A 146 -4.04 17.36 9.72
N GLU A 147 -3.99 18.68 9.61
CA GLU A 147 -3.07 19.52 10.38
C GLU A 147 -3.41 19.54 11.88
N GLY A 148 -2.37 19.63 12.72
CA GLY A 148 -2.53 19.68 14.18
C GLY A 148 -3.08 18.41 14.82
N THR A 149 -3.14 17.29 14.08
CA THR A 149 -3.66 16.02 14.60
C THR A 149 -2.58 15.23 15.35
N PRO A 150 -2.98 14.34 16.29
CA PRO A 150 -2.04 13.43 16.97
C PRO A 150 -1.34 12.42 16.06
N LEU A 151 -1.75 12.30 14.78
CA LEU A 151 -1.12 11.41 13.80
C LEU A 151 0.30 11.87 13.44
N GLY A 152 0.62 13.14 13.66
CA GLY A 152 1.96 13.68 13.45
C GLY A 152 2.26 13.97 11.97
N HIS A 153 3.48 13.64 11.54
CA HIS A 153 3.99 14.03 10.23
C HIS A 153 4.68 12.87 9.52
N VAL A 154 4.57 12.87 8.20
CA VAL A 154 5.27 11.97 7.28
C VAL A 154 6.26 12.76 6.43
N VAL A 155 7.15 12.07 5.73
CA VAL A 155 7.90 12.65 4.61
C VAL A 155 7.60 11.90 3.32
N ALA A 156 7.50 12.63 2.23
CA ALA A 156 7.30 12.10 0.89
C ALA A 156 8.65 11.97 0.17
N LEU A 157 8.77 10.98 -0.71
CA LEU A 157 9.95 10.77 -1.55
C LEU A 157 9.59 11.01 -3.02
N SER A 158 10.32 11.90 -3.68
CA SER A 158 10.38 12.02 -5.14
C SER A 158 11.60 11.27 -5.65
N VAL A 159 11.38 10.34 -6.58
CA VAL A 159 12.41 9.65 -7.36
C VAL A 159 12.33 10.16 -8.79
N VAL A 160 13.44 10.67 -9.30
CA VAL A 160 13.57 11.12 -10.70
C VAL A 160 14.67 10.32 -11.35
N ASP A 161 14.39 9.71 -12.49
CA ASP A 161 15.41 9.13 -13.35
C ASP A 161 15.67 10.12 -14.49
N HIS A 162 16.82 10.79 -14.51
CA HIS A 162 17.12 11.85 -15.49
C HIS A 162 17.21 11.34 -16.93
N ARG A 163 17.22 10.03 -17.14
CA ARG A 163 17.27 9.40 -18.48
C ARG A 163 15.88 9.24 -19.09
N GLU A 164 14.83 9.39 -18.30
CA GLU A 164 13.45 9.24 -18.73
C GLU A 164 12.61 10.42 -18.21
N PRO A 165 11.53 10.83 -18.89
CA PRO A 165 10.66 11.89 -18.39
C PRO A 165 9.72 11.39 -17.27
N GLU A 166 10.22 10.55 -16.35
CA GLU A 166 9.44 9.92 -15.30
C GLU A 166 9.83 10.45 -13.91
N ARG A 167 8.81 10.91 -13.17
CA ARG A 167 8.94 11.36 -11.79
C ARG A 167 7.93 10.62 -10.93
N PHE A 168 8.43 9.73 -10.10
CA PHE A 168 7.62 9.02 -9.13
C PHE A 168 7.63 9.77 -7.80
N VAL A 169 6.45 10.06 -7.25
CA VAL A 169 6.31 10.62 -5.90
C VAL A 169 5.57 9.64 -5.02
N PHE A 170 6.21 9.17 -3.97
CA PHE A 170 5.58 8.41 -2.90
C PHE A 170 5.27 9.38 -1.75
N ALA A 171 3.99 9.73 -1.59
CA ALA A 171 3.54 10.68 -0.56
C ALA A 171 3.22 10.01 0.77
N SER A 172 3.21 8.67 0.83
CA SER A 172 2.83 7.92 2.02
C SER A 172 1.45 8.33 2.53
N ASP A 173 1.35 8.53 3.84
CA ASP A 173 0.15 8.54 4.63
C ASP A 173 -0.52 9.93 4.75
N VAL A 174 -0.53 10.69 3.65
CA VAL A 174 -1.12 12.04 3.62
C VAL A 174 -2.66 12.06 3.63
N GLN A 175 -3.31 10.90 3.50
CA GLN A 175 -4.78 10.74 3.56
C GLN A 175 -5.53 11.49 2.46
N GLY A 176 -5.05 11.40 1.22
CA GLY A 176 -5.83 11.80 0.04
C GLY A 176 -5.66 13.22 -0.49
N PRO A 177 -4.51 13.91 -0.33
CA PRO A 177 -4.13 14.48 0.95
C PRO A 177 -5.25 15.30 1.63
N LEU A 178 -5.34 15.21 2.96
CA LEU A 178 -6.24 16.08 3.74
C LEU A 178 -5.71 17.51 3.88
N SER A 179 -4.39 17.67 4.00
CA SER A 179 -3.76 18.98 4.17
C SER A 179 -3.59 19.74 2.83
N PRO A 180 -3.98 21.02 2.76
CA PRO A 180 -3.63 21.91 1.66
C PRO A 180 -2.12 22.09 1.47
N VAL A 181 -1.32 22.04 2.55
CA VAL A 181 0.15 22.12 2.48
C VAL A 181 0.73 20.92 1.75
N ALA A 182 0.29 19.71 2.10
CA ALA A 182 0.67 18.50 1.38
C ALA A 182 0.21 18.55 -0.09
N THR A 183 -0.99 19.07 -0.35
CA THR A 183 -1.52 19.26 -1.70
C THR A 183 -0.61 20.16 -2.54
N ALA A 184 -0.24 21.33 -2.01
CA ALA A 184 0.62 22.29 -2.71
C ALA A 184 2.01 21.70 -2.99
N TRP A 185 2.60 20.99 -2.02
CA TRP A 185 3.89 20.34 -2.21
C TRP A 185 3.83 19.28 -3.31
N LEU A 186 2.78 18.45 -3.36
CA LEU A 186 2.61 17.42 -4.38
C LEU A 186 2.43 18.01 -5.79
N ILE A 187 1.73 19.14 -5.92
CA ILE A 187 1.63 19.87 -7.20
C ILE A 187 3.00 20.40 -7.61
N GLN A 188 3.74 21.03 -6.69
CA GLN A 188 5.08 21.55 -6.96
C GLN A 188 6.09 20.46 -7.31
N ALA A 189 5.91 19.26 -6.73
CA ALA A 189 6.73 18.10 -7.05
C ALA A 189 6.55 17.65 -8.50
N ARG A 190 5.43 17.98 -9.18
CA ARG A 190 5.13 17.64 -10.58
C ARG A 190 5.31 16.13 -10.91
N PRO A 191 4.67 15.22 -10.15
CA PRO A 191 4.75 13.78 -10.44
C PRO A 191 4.21 13.45 -11.83
N THR A 192 4.78 12.43 -12.46
CA THR A 192 4.11 11.70 -13.55
C THR A 192 3.33 10.50 -12.98
N THR A 193 3.84 9.91 -11.90
CA THR A 193 3.16 8.90 -11.09
C THR A 193 3.22 9.27 -9.62
N LEU A 194 2.08 9.28 -8.93
CA LEU A 194 1.93 9.60 -7.51
C LEU A 194 1.37 8.38 -6.77
N TYR A 195 2.00 7.94 -5.69
CA TYR A 195 1.45 6.93 -4.78
C TYR A 195 1.19 7.56 -3.41
N LEU A 196 -0.06 7.55 -2.96
CA LEU A 196 -0.50 8.05 -1.66
C LEU A 196 -1.55 7.14 -1.00
N SER A 197 -1.72 7.28 0.31
CA SER A 197 -2.90 6.77 1.00
C SER A 197 -4.11 7.63 0.65
N GLY A 198 -5.25 7.02 0.38
CA GLY A 198 -6.47 7.78 0.09
C GLY A 198 -7.15 8.35 1.34
N PRO A 199 -8.25 9.10 1.16
CA PRO A 199 -9.04 9.60 2.28
C PRO A 199 -9.55 8.43 3.15
N PRO A 200 -9.51 8.52 4.48
CA PRO A 200 -9.88 7.42 5.37
C PRO A 200 -11.41 7.34 5.58
N SER A 201 -12.17 7.04 4.53
CA SER A 201 -13.65 6.99 4.59
C SER A 201 -14.20 5.94 5.56
N TYR A 202 -13.40 4.96 5.97
CA TYR A 202 -13.78 3.98 6.98
C TYR A 202 -13.96 4.56 8.39
N VAL A 203 -13.49 5.79 8.64
CA VAL A 203 -13.73 6.60 9.86
C VAL A 203 -14.41 7.93 9.52
N GLU A 204 -15.20 7.96 8.44
CA GLU A 204 -15.90 9.16 8.00
C GLU A 204 -16.92 9.67 9.02
N ARG A 205 -17.47 8.80 9.88
CA ARG A 205 -18.41 9.22 10.93
C ARG A 205 -17.74 10.10 11.97
N GLU A 206 -16.48 9.78 12.29
CA GLU A 206 -15.66 10.49 13.28
C GLU A 206 -15.03 11.75 12.69
N LEU A 207 -14.58 11.70 11.43
CA LEU A 207 -13.94 12.83 10.75
C LEU A 207 -14.93 13.83 10.14
N GLY A 208 -16.10 13.36 9.72
CA GLY A 208 -17.11 14.13 9.01
C GLY A 208 -16.95 14.07 7.48
N THR A 209 -18.09 13.97 6.78
CA THR A 209 -18.15 13.86 5.31
C THR A 209 -17.45 15.01 4.59
N ALA A 210 -17.60 16.25 5.07
CA ALA A 210 -16.94 17.41 4.48
C ALA A 210 -15.41 17.33 4.51
N VAL A 211 -14.83 16.62 5.49
CA VAL A 211 -13.37 16.38 5.56
C VAL A 211 -12.92 15.43 4.45
N ILE A 212 -13.67 14.33 4.25
CA ILE A 212 -13.39 13.36 3.19
C ILE A 212 -13.58 13.99 1.81
N ASP A 213 -14.62 14.79 1.62
CA ASP A 213 -14.88 15.47 0.33
C ASP A 213 -13.79 16.49 -0.01
N ARG A 214 -13.26 17.22 0.98
CA ARG A 214 -12.10 18.10 0.77
C ARG A 214 -10.85 17.34 0.33
N ALA A 215 -10.58 16.16 0.90
CA ALA A 215 -9.47 15.33 0.43
C ALA A 215 -9.68 14.91 -1.03
N ILE A 216 -10.89 14.45 -1.39
CA ILE A 216 -11.22 14.12 -2.78
C ILE A 216 -10.95 15.31 -3.71
N ASP A 217 -11.39 16.52 -3.33
CA ASP A 217 -11.19 17.73 -4.13
C ASP A 217 -9.71 18.14 -4.22
N ASN A 218 -8.93 17.98 -3.15
CA ASN A 218 -7.48 18.19 -3.17
C ASN A 218 -6.77 17.23 -4.13
N LEU A 219 -7.13 15.95 -4.11
CA LEU A 219 -6.56 14.98 -5.03
C LEU A 219 -6.94 15.27 -6.49
N ARG A 220 -8.18 15.72 -6.75
CA ARG A 220 -8.57 16.21 -8.08
C ARG A 220 -7.74 17.40 -8.52
N ARG A 221 -7.49 18.38 -7.63
CA ARG A 221 -6.61 19.51 -7.94
C ARG A 221 -5.19 19.05 -8.32
N ILE A 222 -4.64 18.03 -7.66
CA ILE A 222 -3.34 17.45 -8.04
C ILE A 222 -3.42 16.83 -9.44
N LEU A 223 -4.44 16.01 -9.72
CA LEU A 223 -4.65 15.38 -11.02
C LEU A 223 -4.79 16.41 -12.15
N ASP A 224 -5.53 17.49 -11.92
CA ASP A 224 -5.77 18.55 -12.90
C ASP A 224 -4.50 19.37 -13.16
N ALA A 225 -3.74 19.70 -12.11
CA ALA A 225 -2.53 20.51 -12.23
C ALA A 225 -1.32 19.76 -12.81
N THR A 226 -1.28 18.43 -12.66
CA THR A 226 -0.09 17.62 -13.01
C THR A 226 -0.34 16.64 -14.16
N GLY A 227 -1.59 16.26 -14.41
CA GLY A 227 -1.92 15.20 -15.37
C GLY A 227 -1.44 13.82 -14.96
N CYS A 228 -0.97 13.64 -13.72
CA CYS A 228 -0.30 12.42 -13.28
C CYS A 228 -1.23 11.21 -13.18
N ARG A 229 -0.65 10.02 -13.17
CA ARG A 229 -1.31 8.79 -12.72
C ARG A 229 -1.20 8.70 -11.20
N VAL A 230 -2.24 8.21 -10.55
CA VAL A 230 -2.27 8.06 -9.09
C VAL A 230 -2.49 6.59 -8.73
N ILE A 231 -1.62 6.07 -7.87
CA ILE A 231 -1.86 4.87 -7.08
C ILE A 231 -2.48 5.35 -5.76
N MET A 232 -3.76 5.09 -5.56
CA MET A 232 -4.48 5.43 -4.32
C MET A 232 -4.87 4.13 -3.60
N ASP A 233 -4.29 3.92 -2.42
CA ASP A 233 -4.43 2.66 -1.68
C ASP A 233 -4.48 2.90 -0.16
N HIS A 234 -4.08 1.90 0.62
CA HIS A 234 -3.91 1.98 2.06
C HIS A 234 -5.23 2.35 2.74
N HIS A 235 -5.32 3.52 3.38
CA HIS A 235 -6.56 4.04 3.96
C HIS A 235 -7.75 4.05 2.98
N ALA A 236 -7.51 4.25 1.67
CA ALA A 236 -8.55 4.33 0.66
C ALA A 236 -9.41 3.06 0.58
N VAL A 237 -8.78 1.89 0.70
CA VAL A 237 -9.42 0.60 0.42
C VAL A 237 -9.86 -0.12 1.70
N ARG A 238 -9.78 0.55 2.85
CA ARG A 238 -10.20 0.03 4.17
C ARG A 238 -11.72 0.12 4.40
N ASP A 239 -12.44 0.94 3.63
CA ASP A 239 -13.92 0.96 3.62
C ASP A 239 -14.43 0.00 2.55
N HIS A 240 -15.33 -0.93 2.89
CA HIS A 240 -16.05 -1.77 1.92
C HIS A 240 -16.75 -0.99 0.79
N ARG A 241 -17.05 0.30 0.99
CA ARG A 241 -17.68 1.20 0.02
C ARG A 241 -16.67 2.01 -0.80
N PHE A 242 -15.36 1.76 -0.71
CA PHE A 242 -14.35 2.61 -1.36
C PHE A 242 -14.59 2.83 -2.86
N ALA A 243 -15.11 1.82 -3.56
CA ALA A 243 -15.42 1.90 -4.99
C ALA A 243 -16.48 2.98 -5.29
N THR A 244 -17.56 3.02 -4.52
CA THR A 244 -18.62 4.03 -4.70
C THR A 244 -18.24 5.35 -4.04
N ARG A 245 -17.64 5.31 -2.85
CA ARG A 245 -17.29 6.51 -2.07
C ARG A 245 -16.28 7.41 -2.78
N PHE A 246 -15.39 6.83 -3.56
CA PHE A 246 -14.36 7.54 -4.33
C PHE A 246 -14.59 7.48 -5.85
N ALA A 247 -15.82 7.24 -6.31
CA ALA A 247 -16.17 7.16 -7.74
C ALA A 247 -15.62 8.36 -8.55
N ARG A 248 -15.76 9.58 -8.01
CA ARG A 248 -15.22 10.84 -8.59
C ARG A 248 -13.73 10.80 -8.91
N LEU A 249 -12.95 9.94 -8.25
CA LEU A 249 -11.52 9.76 -8.47
C LEU A 249 -11.26 8.60 -9.44
N TRP A 250 -11.93 7.46 -9.25
CA TRP A 250 -11.78 6.28 -10.12
C TRP A 250 -12.20 6.56 -11.56
N GLU A 251 -13.30 7.29 -11.74
CA GLU A 251 -13.88 7.62 -13.06
C GLU A 251 -12.98 8.53 -13.90
N THR A 252 -11.95 9.15 -13.30
CA THR A 252 -10.95 9.91 -14.06
C THR A 252 -10.11 9.04 -14.98
N GLY A 253 -10.07 7.72 -14.75
CA GLY A 253 -9.20 6.77 -15.46
C GLY A 253 -7.71 6.91 -15.12
N ARG A 254 -7.33 7.88 -14.28
CA ARG A 254 -5.95 8.14 -13.86
C ARG A 254 -5.62 7.55 -12.49
N VAL A 255 -6.63 7.18 -11.71
CA VAL A 255 -6.47 6.66 -10.35
C VAL A 255 -6.70 5.16 -10.33
N ALA A 256 -5.77 4.41 -9.72
CA ALA A 256 -5.84 2.96 -9.58
C ALA A 256 -5.39 2.53 -8.18
N THR A 257 -5.77 1.33 -7.75
CA THR A 257 -5.17 0.70 -6.56
C THR A 257 -3.78 0.15 -6.88
N ALA A 258 -2.97 -0.16 -5.87
CA ALA A 258 -1.68 -0.81 -6.05
C ALA A 258 -1.81 -2.18 -6.72
N ALA A 259 -2.84 -2.96 -6.38
CA ALA A 259 -3.16 -4.21 -7.07
C ALA A 259 -3.45 -3.98 -8.56
N THR A 260 -4.33 -3.02 -8.88
CA THR A 260 -4.68 -2.70 -10.29
C THR A 260 -3.48 -2.18 -11.08
N HIS A 261 -2.60 -1.38 -10.47
CA HIS A 261 -1.34 -0.95 -11.09
C HIS A 261 -0.43 -2.12 -11.47
N LEU A 262 -0.49 -3.22 -10.71
CA LEU A 262 0.22 -4.48 -11.01
C LEU A 262 -0.53 -5.39 -12.00
N GLY A 263 -1.69 -4.97 -12.52
CA GLY A 263 -2.55 -5.82 -13.36
C GLY A 263 -3.31 -6.90 -12.58
N LEU A 264 -3.47 -6.73 -11.26
CA LEU A 264 -4.15 -7.69 -10.39
C LEU A 264 -5.52 -7.16 -9.95
N ALA A 265 -6.43 -8.08 -9.63
CA ALA A 265 -7.68 -7.73 -8.96
C ALA A 265 -7.39 -7.31 -7.51
N ALA A 266 -8.03 -6.23 -7.06
CA ALA A 266 -7.90 -5.76 -5.68
C ALA A 266 -8.49 -6.78 -4.69
N GLN A 267 -7.70 -7.12 -3.67
CA GLN A 267 -8.05 -8.02 -2.58
C GLN A 267 -7.92 -7.35 -1.21
N PRO A 268 -8.72 -6.31 -0.89
CA PRO A 268 -8.71 -5.69 0.44
C PRO A 268 -9.36 -6.66 1.44
N LEU A 269 -8.55 -7.50 2.07
CA LEU A 269 -9.01 -8.55 2.99
C LEU A 269 -9.57 -7.95 4.27
N GLU A 270 -8.89 -6.97 4.87
CA GLU A 270 -9.35 -6.30 6.09
C GLU A 270 -10.75 -5.67 5.92
N ALA A 271 -10.98 -4.98 4.81
CA ALA A 271 -12.26 -4.33 4.52
C ALA A 271 -13.43 -5.31 4.30
N ARG A 272 -13.13 -6.61 4.13
CA ARG A 272 -14.10 -7.68 3.90
C ARG A 272 -13.98 -8.78 4.98
N ARG A 273 -13.37 -8.48 6.12
CA ARG A 273 -13.08 -9.46 7.18
C ARG A 273 -14.33 -10.12 7.73
N ASP A 274 -15.42 -9.37 7.84
CA ASP A 274 -16.76 -9.87 8.17
C ASP A 274 -17.21 -10.98 7.20
N ARG A 275 -16.99 -10.80 5.89
CA ARG A 275 -17.33 -11.78 4.85
C ARG A 275 -16.43 -13.02 4.90
N LEU A 276 -15.15 -12.85 5.18
CA LEU A 276 -14.21 -13.96 5.37
C LEU A 276 -14.67 -14.87 6.52
N TRP A 277 -15.01 -14.29 7.67
CA TRP A 277 -15.53 -15.05 8.81
C TRP A 277 -16.94 -15.63 8.58
N ALA A 278 -17.80 -14.96 7.82
CA ALA A 278 -19.10 -15.50 7.44
C ALA A 278 -18.99 -16.76 6.57
N ALA A 279 -17.95 -16.85 5.73
CA ALA A 279 -17.68 -18.05 4.93
C ALA A 279 -17.24 -19.24 5.79
N VAL A 280 -16.42 -19.00 6.82
CA VAL A 280 -15.97 -20.04 7.77
C VAL A 280 -17.12 -20.59 8.63
N ARG A 281 -18.07 -19.72 9.01
CA ARG A 281 -19.22 -20.13 9.85
C ARG A 281 -20.28 -20.93 9.10
N LYS A 282 -20.31 -20.89 7.76
CA LYS A 282 -21.26 -21.70 6.98
C LYS A 282 -20.74 -23.14 6.91
N PRO A 283 -21.52 -24.15 7.33
CA PRO A 283 -21.15 -25.55 7.11
C PRO A 283 -20.97 -25.80 5.61
N PRO A 284 -20.05 -26.70 5.20
CA PRO A 284 -19.86 -27.01 3.80
C PRO A 284 -21.21 -27.39 3.17
N ALA A 285 -21.47 -26.86 1.97
CA ALA A 285 -22.68 -27.18 1.23
C ALA A 285 -22.79 -28.71 1.13
N LYS A 286 -23.92 -29.28 1.57
CA LYS A 286 -24.18 -30.71 1.42
C LYS A 286 -24.01 -31.06 -0.06
N ALA A 287 -23.14 -32.01 -0.35
CA ALA A 287 -22.95 -32.50 -1.71
C ALA A 287 -24.32 -32.87 -2.30
N ALA A 288 -24.60 -32.40 -3.51
CA ALA A 288 -25.82 -32.79 -4.20
C ALA A 288 -25.85 -34.33 -4.28
N PRO A 289 -26.98 -34.99 -3.98
CA PRO A 289 -27.07 -36.43 -4.10
C PRO A 289 -26.70 -36.83 -5.53
N PRO A 290 -25.97 -37.95 -5.71
CA PRO A 290 -25.57 -38.40 -7.04
C PRO A 290 -26.82 -38.48 -7.91
N ARG A 291 -26.82 -37.74 -9.03
CA ARG A 291 -27.86 -37.86 -10.03
C ARG A 291 -27.84 -39.29 -10.52
N PHE A 292 -28.87 -40.06 -10.17
CA PHE A 292 -29.09 -41.39 -10.72
C PHE A 292 -29.33 -41.22 -12.22
N VAL A 293 -28.34 -41.59 -13.03
CA VAL A 293 -28.52 -41.74 -14.47
C VAL A 293 -29.01 -43.17 -14.68
N PRO A 294 -30.27 -43.40 -15.08
CA PRO A 294 -30.74 -44.74 -15.36
C PRO A 294 -29.88 -45.32 -16.47
N ARG A 295 -29.29 -46.50 -16.24
CA ARG A 295 -28.62 -47.27 -17.29
C ARG A 295 -29.68 -47.64 -18.33
N GLU A 296 -29.59 -47.06 -19.53
CA GLU A 296 -30.32 -47.56 -20.69
C GLU A 296 -30.00 -49.05 -20.87
N THR A 297 -31.06 -49.85 -20.88
CA THR A 297 -30.97 -51.28 -21.16
C THR A 297 -30.59 -51.45 -22.63
N ARG A 298 -29.32 -51.78 -22.89
CA ARG A 298 -28.89 -52.27 -24.21
C ARG A 298 -29.67 -53.55 -24.52
N ARG A 299 -30.70 -53.46 -25.37
CA ARG A 299 -31.30 -54.63 -26.01
C ARG A 299 -30.25 -55.30 -26.88
N ALA A 300 -29.78 -56.46 -26.47
CA ALA A 300 -28.92 -57.31 -27.28
C ALA A 300 -29.71 -57.82 -28.50
N ALA A 301 -29.25 -57.47 -29.69
CA ALA A 301 -29.70 -58.08 -30.93
C ALA A 301 -29.27 -59.56 -30.93
N LYS A 302 -30.24 -60.48 -30.91
CA LYS A 302 -30.00 -61.89 -31.15
C LYS A 302 -29.69 -62.09 -32.64
N GLY A 303 -28.41 -62.22 -32.96
CA GLY A 303 -27.95 -62.89 -34.18
C GLY A 303 -27.74 -64.37 -33.88
N GLY A 304 -28.58 -65.24 -34.45
CA GLY A 304 -28.38 -66.69 -34.48
C GLY A 304 -28.54 -67.17 -35.91
N ARG A 305 -27.47 -67.75 -36.46
CA ARG A 305 -27.44 -68.41 -37.79
C ARG A 305 -27.69 -69.91 -37.65
N ALA A 306 -28.15 -70.48 -38.76
CA ALA A 306 -28.01 -71.84 -39.27
C ALA A 306 -29.04 -72.90 -38.83
N SER A 307 -30.00 -73.17 -39.71
CA SER A 307 -30.09 -74.41 -40.51
C SER A 307 -30.71 -74.06 -41.86
#